data_AF-W1PR58-F1
#
_entry.id   AF-W1PR58-F1
#
_cell.length_a   1.000
_cell.length_b   1.000
_cell.length_c   1.000
_cell.angle_alpha   90.00
_cell.angle_beta   90.00
_cell.angle_gamma   90.00
#
_symmetry.space_group_name_H-M   'P 1'
#
loop_
_entity.id
_entity.type
_entity.pdbx_description
1 polymer ?
#
loop_
_entity_poly.entity_id
_entity_poly.type
_entity_poly.pdbx_seq_one_letter_code
_entity_poly.pdbx_strand_id
1 'polypeptide(L)'
;MGYSDFPFVARKGRDGRRFPGHHELLLYLKDFADHFRVRELIRFNTRVDYVGMVDFAKFGKNCRWVVRSRGRKDEKVSEEVFDAVVVATGHYSQPTLPNITGMFLSLSGTFPGCFSP
;
A
#
# COMPACT_ATOMS: atom_id res chain seq x y z
N MET A 1 -8.59 0.88 17.86
CA MET A 1 -8.02 0.19 16.68
C MET A 1 -7.58 -1.23 17.04
N GLY A 2 -8.43 -2.00 17.73
CA GLY A 2 -8.19 -3.43 17.97
C GLY A 2 -9.12 -4.23 17.08
N TYR A 3 -8.63 -5.32 16.49
CA TYR A 3 -9.50 -6.26 15.78
C TYR A 3 -10.17 -7.18 16.81
N SER A 4 -11.34 -7.72 16.49
CA SER A 4 -12.03 -8.70 17.35
C SER A 4 -11.14 -9.91 17.65
N ASP A 5 -10.42 -10.36 16.62
CA ASP A 5 -9.63 -11.58 16.64
C ASP A 5 -8.18 -11.33 17.08
N PHE A 6 -7.78 -10.06 17.14
CA PHE A 6 -6.46 -9.64 17.60
C PHE A 6 -6.60 -8.31 18.36
N PRO A 7 -6.86 -8.37 19.68
CA PRO A 7 -7.09 -7.16 20.46
C PRO A 7 -5.82 -6.33 20.60
N PHE A 8 -5.98 -5.01 20.60
CA PHE A 8 -4.89 -4.08 20.87
C PHE A 8 -4.61 -4.03 22.37
N VAL A 9 -3.73 -4.90 22.85
CA VAL A 9 -3.37 -5.02 24.28
C VAL A 9 -2.01 -4.40 24.53
N ALA A 10 -1.89 -3.61 25.60
CA ALA A 10 -0.61 -3.08 26.05
C ALA A 10 0.31 -4.24 26.49
N ARG A 11 1.38 -4.48 25.74
CA ARG A 11 2.40 -5.49 26.06
C ARG A 11 3.49 -4.87 26.94
N LYS A 12 4.16 -5.69 27.76
CA LYS A 12 5.32 -5.25 28.55
C LYS A 12 6.41 -4.73 27.60
N GLY A 13 6.83 -3.48 27.80
CA GLY A 13 7.82 -2.80 26.94
C GLY A 13 7.23 -1.98 25.79
N ARG A 14 5.90 -1.87 25.69
CA ARG A 14 5.20 -1.07 24.67
C ARG A 14 4.44 0.10 25.28
N ASP A 15 4.08 1.09 24.46
CA ASP A 15 3.35 2.27 24.92
C ASP A 15 1.92 1.88 25.35
N GLY A 16 1.63 1.96 26.66
CA GLY A 16 0.34 1.62 27.24
C GLY A 16 -0.72 2.71 27.12
N ARG A 17 -0.43 3.82 26.44
CA ARG A 17 -1.40 4.90 26.21
C ARG A 17 -2.54 4.43 25.31
N ARG A 18 -3.74 5.00 25.53
CA ARG A 18 -4.92 4.77 24.67
C ARG A 18 -4.71 5.28 23.25
N PHE A 19 -3.88 6.30 23.09
CA PHE A 19 -3.44 6.85 21.80
C PHE A 19 -1.93 6.69 21.69
N PRO A 20 -1.47 5.51 21.27
CA PRO A 20 -0.05 5.24 21.14
C PRO A 20 0.51 5.96 19.90
N GLY A 21 1.83 6.16 19.87
CA GLY A 21 2.52 6.73 18.70
C GLY A 21 2.42 5.85 17.45
N HIS A 22 2.69 6.43 16.27
CA HIS A 22 2.66 5.71 14.98
C HIS A 22 3.57 4.48 14.94
N HIS A 23 4.70 4.51 15.68
CA HIS A 23 5.62 3.37 15.78
C HIS A 23 4.97 2.16 16.45
N GLU A 24 4.24 2.36 17.54
CA GLU A 24 3.56 1.30 18.28
C GLU A 24 2.44 0.67 17.43
N LEU A 25 1.69 1.49 16.69
CA LEU A 25 0.69 0.99 15.75
C LEU A 25 1.31 0.15 14.64
N LEU A 26 2.48 0.55 14.11
CA LEU A 26 3.22 -0.24 13.13
C LEU A 26 3.67 -1.59 13.69
N LEU A 27 4.14 -1.63 14.94
CA LEU A 27 4.51 -2.88 15.61
C LEU A 27 3.31 -3.81 15.79
N TYR A 28 2.16 -3.27 16.19
CA TYR A 28 0.92 -4.04 16.27
C TYR A 28 0.50 -4.63 14.91
N LEU A 29 0.61 -3.88 13.81
CA LEU A 29 0.31 -4.39 12.47
C LEU A 29 1.31 -5.46 12.00
N LYS A 30 2.59 -5.33 12.37
CA LYS A 30 3.60 -6.35 12.10
C LYS A 30 3.29 -7.64 12.86
N ASP A 31 3.00 -7.54 14.16
CA ASP A 31 2.60 -8.69 14.99
C ASP A 31 1.37 -9.39 14.41
N PHE A 32 0.38 -8.62 13.94
CA PHE A 32 -0.81 -9.16 13.29
C PHE A 32 -0.44 -9.95 12.03
N ALA A 33 0.38 -9.37 11.14
CA ALA A 33 0.81 -10.05 9.92
C ALA A 33 1.63 -11.33 10.19
N ASP A 34 2.43 -11.32 11.26
CA ASP A 34 3.22 -12.48 11.70
C ASP A 34 2.33 -13.56 12.33
N HIS A 35 1.35 -13.18 13.16
CA HIS A 35 0.43 -14.11 13.83
C HIS A 35 -0.42 -14.90 12.82
N PHE A 36 -0.96 -14.22 11.80
CA PHE A 36 -1.74 -14.85 10.73
C PHE A 36 -0.88 -15.40 9.58
N ARG A 37 0.46 -15.30 9.69
CA ARG A 37 1.43 -15.70 8.66
C ARG A 37 1.20 -15.09 7.27
N VAL A 38 0.49 -13.96 7.20
CA VAL A 38 0.24 -13.24 5.95
C VAL A 38 1.54 -12.62 5.42
N ARG A 39 2.52 -12.39 6.30
CA ARG A 39 3.83 -11.84 5.92
C ARG A 39 4.54 -12.65 4.83
N GLU A 40 4.38 -13.96 4.80
CA GLU A 40 5.00 -14.85 3.81
C GLU A 40 4.33 -14.74 2.43
N LEU A 41 3.07 -14.31 2.39
CA LEU A 41 2.31 -14.10 1.16
C LEU A 41 2.58 -12.72 0.52
N ILE A 42 3.20 -11.80 1.27
CA ILE A 42 3.42 -10.42 0.83
C ILE A 42 4.79 -10.27 0.17
N ARG A 43 4.79 -9.75 -1.05
CA ARG A 43 6.02 -9.35 -1.76
C ARG A 43 6.30 -7.87 -1.52
N PHE A 44 7.21 -7.60 -0.57
CA PHE A 44 7.67 -6.22 -0.30
C PHE A 44 8.57 -5.71 -1.42
N ASN A 45 8.62 -4.38 -1.60
CA ASN A 45 9.39 -3.69 -2.65
C ASN A 45 8.94 -4.03 -4.09
N THR A 46 7.70 -4.45 -4.27
CA THR A 46 7.10 -4.70 -5.58
C THR A 46 6.05 -3.63 -5.85
N ARG A 47 6.21 -2.86 -6.93
CA ARG A 47 5.23 -1.88 -7.38
C ARG A 47 4.38 -2.49 -8.49
N VAL A 48 3.06 -2.35 -8.39
CA VAL A 48 2.15 -2.76 -9.48
C VAL A 48 2.02 -1.60 -10.45
N ASP A 49 2.35 -1.83 -11.72
CA ASP A 49 2.31 -0.81 -12.78
C ASP A 49 1.00 -0.89 -13.57
N TYR A 50 0.43 -2.09 -13.73
CA TYR A 50 -0.78 -2.28 -14.51
C TYR A 50 -1.61 -3.48 -14.04
N VAL A 51 -2.92 -3.31 -14.09
CA VAL A 51 -3.91 -4.39 -13.90
C VAL A 51 -4.92 -4.27 -15.05
N GLY A 52 -5.15 -5.37 -15.77
CA GLY A 52 -6.11 -5.42 -16.87
C GLY A 52 -6.73 -6.81 -17.04
N MET A 53 -7.94 -6.88 -17.57
CA MET A 53 -8.56 -8.16 -17.90
C MET A 53 -7.95 -8.73 -19.18
N VAL A 54 -7.76 -10.05 -19.22
CA VAL A 54 -7.39 -10.76 -20.45
C VAL A 54 -8.64 -10.90 -21.31
N ASP A 55 -8.53 -10.55 -22.60
CA ASP A 55 -9.67 -10.53 -23.52
C ASP A 55 -10.45 -11.86 -23.53
N PHE A 56 -11.77 -11.74 -23.40
CA PHE A 56 -12.78 -12.81 -23.44
C PHE A 56 -12.71 -13.68 -24.71
N ALA A 57 -12.03 -13.22 -25.76
CA ALA A 57 -11.98 -13.89 -27.06
C ALA A 57 -11.10 -15.15 -27.08
N LYS A 58 -10.13 -15.31 -26.15
CA LYS A 58 -9.18 -16.45 -26.17
C LYS A 58 -9.43 -17.52 -25.10
N PHE A 59 -10.13 -17.19 -24.01
CA PHE A 59 -10.36 -18.12 -22.90
C PHE A 59 -11.83 -18.03 -22.48
N GLY A 60 -12.65 -18.95 -23.00
CA GLY A 60 -14.08 -18.98 -22.70
C GLY A 60 -14.39 -18.88 -21.20
N LYS A 61 -15.45 -18.14 -20.87
CA LYS A 61 -16.12 -17.99 -19.56
C LYS A 61 -15.29 -17.62 -18.32
N ASN A 62 -13.96 -17.57 -18.38
CA ASN A 62 -13.12 -17.30 -17.21
C ASN A 62 -12.48 -15.91 -17.31
N CYS A 63 -13.03 -14.95 -16.54
CA CYS A 63 -12.43 -13.64 -16.35
C CYS A 63 -11.08 -13.80 -15.62
N ARG A 64 -9.97 -13.66 -16.35
CA ARG A 64 -8.62 -13.63 -15.76
C ARG A 64 -8.06 -12.22 -15.83
N TRP A 65 -7.28 -11.87 -14.82
CA TRP A 65 -6.63 -10.57 -14.68
C TRP A 65 -5.13 -10.72 -14.85
N VAL A 66 -4.55 -9.91 -15.72
CA VAL A 66 -3.11 -9.73 -15.85
C VAL A 66 -2.67 -8.61 -14.94
N VAL A 67 -1.70 -8.90 -14.08
CA VAL A 67 -1.04 -7.94 -13.20
C VAL A 67 0.41 -7.84 -13.61
N ARG A 68 0.84 -6.64 -14.01
CA ARG A 68 2.24 -6.33 -14.28
C ARG A 68 2.84 -5.63 -13.06
N SER A 69 3.90 -6.21 -12.53
CA SER A 69 4.58 -5.71 -11.34
C SER A 69 6.08 -5.55 -11.58
N ARG A 70 6.68 -4.58 -10.90
CA ARG A 70 8.10 -4.25 -11.02
C ARG A 70 8.75 -4.34 -9.65
N GLY A 71 9.79 -5.18 -9.54
CA GLY A 71 10.63 -5.23 -8.35
C GLY A 71 11.55 -4.01 -8.29
N ARG A 72 11.64 -3.33 -7.14
CA ARG A 72 12.50 -2.15 -6.96
C ARG A 72 13.99 -2.43 -7.15
N LYS A 73 14.43 -3.67 -6.91
CA LYS A 73 15.86 -4.05 -6.96
C LYS A 73 16.32 -4.58 -8.31
N ASP A 74 15.43 -5.20 -9.08
CA ASP A 74 15.83 -6.00 -10.24
C ASP A 74 15.39 -5.43 -11.59
N GLU A 75 14.63 -4.32 -11.62
CA GLU A 75 14.01 -3.71 -12.83
C GLU A 75 13.18 -4.67 -13.71
N LYS A 76 13.16 -5.96 -13.38
CA LYS A 76 12.40 -7.00 -14.06
C LYS A 76 10.92 -6.74 -13.85
N VAL A 77 10.23 -6.59 -14.96
CA VAL A 77 8.78 -6.57 -15.03
C VAL A 77 8.31 -8.02 -15.02
N SER A 78 7.59 -8.41 -13.97
CA SER A 78 6.88 -9.69 -13.91
C SER A 78 5.43 -9.50 -14.34
N GLU A 79 4.95 -10.42 -15.15
CA GLU A 79 3.57 -10.48 -15.59
C GLU A 79 2.95 -11.78 -15.05
N GLU A 80 1.93 -11.63 -14.22
CA GLU A 80 1.27 -12.74 -13.54
C GLU A 80 -0.24 -12.68 -13.81
N VAL A 81 -0.84 -13.86 -13.99
CA VAL A 81 -2.28 -14.00 -14.27
C VAL A 81 -2.97 -14.52 -13.02
N PHE A 82 -4.03 -13.82 -12.61
CA PHE A 82 -4.83 -14.13 -11.42
C PHE A 82 -6.31 -14.26 -11.77
N ASP A 83 -7.04 -15.08 -11.02
CA ASP A 83 -8.50 -15.22 -11.19
C ASP A 83 -9.27 -14.06 -10.53
N ALA A 84 -8.70 -13.45 -9.49
CA ALA A 84 -9.30 -12.31 -8.79
C ALA A 84 -8.23 -11.30 -8.36
N VAL A 85 -8.59 -10.02 -8.37
CA VAL A 85 -7.72 -8.91 -7.93
C VAL A 85 -8.48 -8.04 -6.94
N VAL A 86 -7.85 -7.74 -5.80
CA VAL A 86 -8.37 -6.82 -4.78
C VAL A 86 -7.43 -5.61 -4.71
N VAL A 87 -7.99 -4.40 -4.83
CA VAL A 87 -7.22 -3.15 -4.80
C VAL A 87 -7.29 -2.54 -3.40
N ALA A 88 -6.15 -2.49 -2.72
CA ALA A 88 -6.01 -1.92 -1.37
C ALA A 88 -4.85 -0.92 -1.29
N THR A 89 -4.73 -0.02 -2.28
CA THR A 89 -3.61 0.93 -2.40
C THR A 89 -3.67 2.11 -1.42
N GLY A 90 -4.80 2.30 -0.75
CA GLY A 90 -5.07 3.47 0.09
C GLY A 90 -5.31 4.74 -0.76
N HIS A 91 -6.07 5.68 -0.19
CA HIS A 91 -6.49 6.90 -0.90
C HIS A 91 -5.79 8.17 -0.41
N TYR A 92 -5.01 8.09 0.67
CA TYR A 92 -4.42 9.27 1.34
C TYR A 92 -2.97 9.57 0.95
N SER A 93 -2.43 8.91 -0.09
CA SER A 93 -1.04 9.11 -0.51
C SER A 93 -0.86 10.20 -1.57
N GLN A 94 -1.91 10.54 -2.32
CA GLN A 94 -1.86 11.61 -3.30
C GLN A 94 -2.61 12.84 -2.76
N PRO A 95 -1.90 13.92 -2.39
CA PRO A 95 -2.55 15.12 -1.90
C PRO A 95 -3.28 15.83 -3.06
N THR A 96 -4.54 16.18 -2.84
CA THR A 96 -5.28 17.07 -3.74
C THR A 96 -4.83 18.50 -3.47
N LEU A 97 -4.01 19.06 -4.36
CA LEU A 97 -3.56 20.44 -4.26
C LEU A 97 -4.62 21.37 -4.86
N PRO A 98 -5.21 22.30 -4.09
CA PRO A 98 -6.13 23.28 -4.65
C PRO A 98 -5.37 24.28 -5.53
N ASN A 99 -5.94 24.62 -6.68
CA ASN A 99 -5.39 25.65 -7.54
C ASN A 99 -5.88 27.03 -7.05
N ILE A 100 -5.06 27.74 -6.30
CA ILE A 100 -5.36 29.09 -5.80
C ILE A 100 -4.55 30.10 -6.62
N THR A 101 -5.24 31.07 -7.22
CA THR A 101 -4.63 32.16 -7.97
C THR A 101 -3.64 32.92 -7.06
N GLY A 102 -2.34 32.86 -7.38
CA GLY A 102 -1.26 33.50 -6.61
C GLY A 102 -0.35 32.56 -5.81
N MET A 103 -0.69 31.27 -5.65
CA MET A 103 0.19 30.31 -4.93
C MET A 103 1.58 30.18 -5.57
N PHE A 104 1.67 30.20 -6.89
CA PHE A 104 2.94 29.99 -7.61
C PHE A 104 3.95 31.14 -7.43
N LEU A 105 3.50 32.36 -7.09
CA LEU A 105 4.38 33.52 -6.85
C LEU A 105 5.06 33.50 -5.46
N SER A 106 4.56 32.69 -4.52
CA SER A 106 5.11 32.60 -3.15
C SER A 106 5.90 31.33 -2.85
N LEU A 107 5.82 30.31 -3.73
CA LEU A 107 6.45 29.00 -3.53
C LEU A 107 7.87 28.89 -4.11
N SER A 108 8.44 29.98 -4.63
CA SER A 108 9.88 30.05 -4.95
C SER A 108 10.77 30.08 -3.70
N GLY A 109 10.18 30.17 -2.50
CA GLY A 109 10.85 29.92 -1.22
C GLY A 109 10.53 28.53 -0.69
N THR A 110 11.39 27.56 -1.02
CA THR A 110 11.67 26.31 -0.29
C THR A 110 10.52 25.71 0.55
N PHE A 111 9.71 24.84 -0.05
CA PHE A 111 9.05 23.75 0.70
C PHE A 111 9.95 22.50 0.61
N PRO A 112 10.71 22.15 1.66
CA PRO A 112 11.47 20.90 1.68
C PRO A 112 10.48 19.79 2.05
N GLY A 113 10.01 19.00 1.09
CA GLY A 113 9.27 17.79 1.45
C GLY A 113 8.48 17.09 0.35
N CYS A 114 8.16 17.75 -0.75
CA CYS A 114 7.32 17.16 -1.78
C CYS A 114 7.90 17.37 -3.18
N PHE A 115 9.00 16.67 -3.48
CA PHE A 115 9.36 16.36 -4.86
C PHE A 115 10.11 15.02 -4.91
N SER A 116 9.46 14.02 -5.48
CA SER A 116 10.13 13.07 -6.38
C SER A 116 9.09 12.28 -7.19
N PRO A 117 9.18 12.26 -8.53
CA PRO A 117 9.06 11.02 -9.27
C PRO A 117 10.30 10.13 -9.06
#